data_AF-A0A0C2G023-F1
#
_entry.id   AF-A0A0C2G023-F1
#
_cell.length_a   1.000
_cell.length_b   1.000
_cell.length_c   1.000
_cell.angle_alpha   90.00
_cell.angle_beta   90.00
_cell.angle_gamma   90.00
#
_symmetry.space_group_name_H-M   'P 1'
#
loop_
_entity.id
_entity.type
_entity.pdbx_description
1 polymer ?
#
loop_
_entity_poly.entity_id
_entity_poly.type
_entity_poly.pdbx_seq_one_letter_code
_entity_poly.pdbx_strand_id
1 'polypeptide(L)'
;MGVYSTKTDVYSFSVMIWEIFSFGQLPFYKHENHEIRPLILQKKAKLTKCLGNIPPEMDELRMRCADFDPTKRPDFIELEAILEQVKFID
;
A
#
# COMPACT_ATOMS: atom_id res chain seq x y z
N MET A 1 -16.71 -0.55 -15.54
CA MET A 1 -15.56 -1.48 -15.72
C MET A 1 -14.37 -0.93 -14.97
N GLY A 2 -13.56 -1.77 -14.31
CA GLY A 2 -12.33 -1.31 -13.66
C GLY A 2 -11.24 -1.02 -14.71
N VAL A 3 -10.43 0.02 -14.48
CA VAL A 3 -9.21 0.26 -15.27
C VAL A 3 -8.07 -0.45 -14.55
N TYR A 4 -7.41 -1.38 -15.24
CA TYR A 4 -6.25 -2.12 -14.73
C TYR A 4 -5.01 -1.64 -15.46
N SER A 5 -3.91 -1.43 -14.73
CA SER A 5 -2.64 -0.95 -15.25
C SER A 5 -1.52 -1.28 -14.27
N THR A 6 -0.26 -1.08 -14.68
CA THR A 6 0.89 -1.16 -13.76
C THR A 6 0.70 -0.25 -12.53
N LYS A 7 0.00 0.89 -12.68
CA LYS A 7 -0.29 1.78 -11.54
C LYS A 7 -1.33 1.19 -10.57
N THR A 8 -2.23 0.32 -11.02
CA THR A 8 -3.10 -0.43 -10.08
C THR A 8 -2.33 -1.51 -9.35
N ASP A 9 -1.34 -2.14 -10.00
CA ASP A 9 -0.47 -3.12 -9.35
C ASP A 9 0.39 -2.46 -8.26
N VAL A 10 0.91 -1.25 -8.51
CA VAL A 10 1.62 -0.46 -7.49
C VAL A 10 0.72 -0.11 -6.30
N TYR A 11 -0.57 0.16 -6.53
CA TYR A 11 -1.51 0.34 -5.41
C TYR A 11 -1.64 -0.95 -4.58
N SER A 12 -1.82 -2.10 -5.24
CA SER A 12 -1.87 -3.41 -4.56
C SER A 12 -0.57 -3.73 -3.82
N PHE A 13 0.59 -3.30 -4.33
CA PHE A 13 1.87 -3.43 -3.65
C PHE A 13 1.89 -2.68 -2.30
N SER A 14 1.20 -1.55 -2.17
CA SER A 14 1.03 -0.87 -0.85
C SER A 14 0.27 -1.73 0.16
N VAL A 15 -0.71 -2.51 -0.31
CA VAL A 15 -1.47 -3.45 0.53
C VAL A 15 -0.56 -4.60 0.95
N MET A 16 0.25 -5.14 0.03
CA MET A 16 1.22 -6.19 0.32
C MET A 16 2.26 -5.75 1.36
N ILE A 17 2.84 -4.54 1.23
CA ILE A 17 3.76 -4.00 2.26
C ILE A 17 3.05 -3.94 3.62
N TRP A 18 1.81 -3.45 3.65
CA TRP A 18 1.04 -3.41 4.89
C TRP A 18 0.79 -4.80 5.47
N GLU A 19 0.47 -5.80 4.65
CA GLU A 19 0.24 -7.18 5.07
C GLU A 19 1.50 -7.78 5.71
N ILE A 20 2.67 -7.57 5.11
CA ILE A 20 3.97 -8.00 5.65
C ILE A 20 4.20 -7.40 7.04
N PHE A 21 4.08 -6.07 7.16
CA PHE A 21 4.33 -5.37 8.44
C PHE A 21 3.16 -5.40 9.42
N SER A 22 2.06 -6.04 9.06
CA SER A 22 0.94 -6.34 9.96
C SER A 22 0.81 -7.83 10.25
N PHE A 23 1.86 -8.62 9.98
CA PHE A 23 1.94 -10.06 10.26
C PHE A 23 0.78 -10.85 9.61
N GLY A 24 0.42 -10.50 8.38
CA GLY A 24 -0.62 -11.18 7.61
C GLY A 24 -2.05 -10.87 8.04
N GLN A 25 -2.29 -9.74 8.71
CA GLN A 25 -3.66 -9.29 8.99
C GLN A 25 -4.47 -9.09 7.72
N LEU A 26 -5.79 -9.29 7.83
CA LEU A 26 -6.71 -9.06 6.72
C LEU A 26 -6.86 -7.54 6.46
N PRO A 27 -6.57 -7.05 5.24
CA PRO A 27 -6.83 -5.67 4.88
C PRO A 27 -8.30 -5.31 5.07
N PHE A 28 -8.57 -4.17 5.69
CA PHE A 28 -9.93 -3.65 5.87
C PHE A 28 -10.91 -4.60 6.59
N TYR A 29 -10.42 -5.42 7.52
CA TYR A 29 -11.18 -6.47 8.25
C TYR A 29 -12.52 -6.06 8.90
N LYS A 30 -12.82 -4.76 9.00
CA LYS A 30 -14.07 -4.22 9.54
C LYS A 30 -15.14 -3.92 8.49
N HIS A 31 -14.86 -4.19 7.22
CA HIS A 31 -15.73 -3.86 6.10
C HIS A 31 -15.97 -5.08 5.21
N GLU A 32 -17.19 -5.19 4.71
CA GLU A 32 -17.52 -6.20 3.71
C GLU A 32 -16.92 -5.82 2.34
N ASN A 33 -16.65 -6.82 1.50
CA ASN A 33 -16.04 -6.61 0.17
C ASN A 33 -16.84 -5.67 -0.74
N HIS A 34 -18.17 -5.65 -0.60
CA HIS A 34 -19.04 -4.78 -1.40
C HIS A 34 -19.02 -3.32 -0.92
N GLU A 35 -18.64 -3.08 0.33
CA GLU A 35 -18.58 -1.76 0.95
C GLU A 35 -17.21 -1.09 0.75
N ILE A 36 -16.15 -1.88 0.59
CA ILE A 36 -14.80 -1.34 0.72
C ILE A 36 -14.41 -0.41 -0.42
N ARG A 37 -14.76 -0.76 -1.66
CA ARG A 37 -14.43 0.04 -2.85
C ARG A 37 -14.96 1.48 -2.75
N PRO A 38 -16.25 1.74 -2.48
CA PRO A 38 -16.74 3.11 -2.34
C PRO A 38 -16.11 3.84 -1.15
N LEU A 39 -15.82 3.15 -0.04
CA LEU A 39 -15.17 3.76 1.12
C LEU A 39 -13.73 4.19 0.84
N ILE A 40 -12.96 3.37 0.10
CA ILE A 40 -11.61 3.74 -0.35
C ILE A 40 -11.69 4.97 -1.24
N LEU A 41 -12.55 4.96 -2.27
CA LEU A 41 -12.67 6.07 -3.23
C LEU A 41 -13.10 7.39 -2.56
N GLN A 42 -13.91 7.31 -1.50
CA GLN A 42 -14.31 8.49 -0.70
C GLN A 42 -13.28 8.89 0.37
N LYS A 43 -12.13 8.22 0.43
CA LYS A 43 -11.07 8.40 1.45
C LYS A 43 -11.56 8.16 2.88
N LYS A 44 -12.61 7.34 3.04
CA LYS A 44 -13.23 6.97 4.33
C LYS A 44 -12.70 5.67 4.91
N ALA A 45 -12.09 4.82 4.09
CA ALA A 45 -11.36 3.64 4.54
C ALA A 45 -9.85 3.82 4.27
N LYS A 46 -9.05 3.50 5.26
CA LYS A 46 -7.59 3.43 5.17
C LYS A 46 -7.13 2.15 5.86
N LEU A 47 -6.02 1.59 5.39
CA LEU A 47 -5.32 0.55 6.13
C LEU A 47 -4.94 1.08 7.51
N THR A 48 -5.00 0.24 8.52
CA THR A 48 -4.58 0.61 9.87
C THR A 48 -3.07 0.87 9.91
N LYS A 49 -2.57 1.45 11.00
CA LYS A 49 -1.12 1.50 11.21
C LYS A 49 -0.56 0.07 11.24
N CYS A 50 0.60 -0.14 10.62
CA CYS A 50 1.34 -1.40 10.73
C CYS A 50 1.61 -1.71 12.21
N LEU A 51 1.48 -2.99 12.59
CA LEU A 51 1.72 -3.44 13.96
C LEU A 51 3.20 -3.74 14.23
N GLY A 52 3.95 -4.13 13.21
CA GLY A 52 5.38 -4.37 13.29
C GLY A 52 6.21 -3.09 13.22
N ASN A 53 7.52 -3.24 13.45
CA ASN A 53 8.50 -2.17 13.26
C ASN A 53 8.77 -1.96 11.77
N ILE A 54 7.86 -1.28 11.08
CA ILE A 54 8.08 -0.84 9.71
C ILE A 54 9.16 0.26 9.68
N PRO A 55 10.23 0.12 8.88
CA PRO A 55 11.19 1.22 8.68
C PRO A 55 10.48 2.47 8.15
N PRO A 56 10.85 3.69 8.58
CA PRO A 56 10.20 4.93 8.12
C PRO A 56 10.16 5.06 6.60
N GLU A 57 11.24 4.69 5.91
CA GLU A 57 11.37 4.71 4.46
C GLU A 57 10.39 3.75 3.78
N MET A 58 10.15 2.58 4.40
CA MET A 58 9.16 1.62 3.92
C MET A 58 7.72 2.10 4.13
N ASP A 59 7.44 2.77 5.24
CA ASP A 59 6.10 3.32 5.49
C ASP A 59 5.80 4.49 4.55
N GLU A 60 6.80 5.33 4.27
CA GLU A 60 6.70 6.37 3.25
C GLU A 60 6.43 5.79 1.86
N LEU A 61 7.21 4.77 1.45
CA LEU A 61 7.03 4.08 0.19
C LEU A 61 5.62 3.50 0.07
N ARG A 62 5.14 2.81 1.12
CA ARG A 62 3.78 2.28 1.20
C ARG A 62 2.74 3.37 0.98
N MET A 63 2.89 4.53 1.61
CA MET A 63 1.96 5.65 1.44
C MET A 63 1.98 6.22 0.01
N ARG A 64 3.16 6.35 -0.61
CA ARG A 64 3.30 6.81 -2.01
C ARG A 64 2.65 5.84 -3.00
N CYS A 65 2.82 4.54 -2.79
CA CYS A 65 2.16 3.50 -3.59
C CYS A 65 0.62 3.58 -3.49
N ALA A 66 0.10 3.98 -2.33
CA ALA A 66 -1.33 4.09 -2.06
C ALA A 66 -1.96 5.44 -2.50
N ASP A 67 -1.24 6.32 -3.22
CA ASP A 67 -1.78 7.62 -3.63
C ASP A 67 -3.03 7.44 -4.51
N PHE A 68 -4.02 8.31 -4.30
CA PHE A 68 -5.26 8.31 -5.08
C PHE A 68 -5.03 8.75 -6.53
N ASP A 69 -4.00 9.55 -6.78
CA ASP A 69 -3.54 9.94 -8.09
C ASP A 69 -2.54 8.90 -8.63
N PRO A 70 -2.90 8.11 -9.67
CA PRO A 70 -2.01 7.09 -10.22
C PRO A 70 -0.69 7.64 -10.76
N THR A 71 -0.64 8.93 -11.11
CA THR A 71 0.59 9.58 -11.64
C THR A 71 1.62 9.86 -10.56
N LYS A 72 1.20 9.95 -9.30
CA LYS A 72 2.08 10.17 -8.13
C LYS A 72 2.67 8.89 -7.56
N ARG A 73 2.14 7.74 -7.97
CA ARG A 73 2.68 6.44 -7.56
C ARG A 73 4.01 6.22 -8.27
N PRO A 74 5.04 5.68 -7.59
CA PRO A 74 6.27 5.25 -8.24
C PRO A 74 5.97 4.18 -9.31
N ASP A 75 6.89 3.95 -10.24
CA ASP A 75 6.89 2.74 -11.07
C ASP A 75 7.78 1.67 -10.43
N PHE A 76 7.77 0.45 -11.00
CA PHE A 76 8.55 -0.64 -10.42
C PHE A 76 10.07 -0.45 -10.50
N ILE A 77 10.57 0.36 -11.44
CA ILE A 77 12.00 0.69 -11.54
C ILE A 77 12.39 1.57 -10.35
N GLU A 78 11.58 2.58 -10.05
CA GLU A 78 11.78 3.42 -8.87
C GLU A 78 11.61 2.62 -7.57
N LEU A 79 10.63 1.71 -7.50
CA LEU A 79 10.42 0.85 -6.32
C LEU A 79 11.64 -0.03 -6.04
N GLU A 80 12.20 -0.69 -7.06
CA GLU A 80 13.40 -1.52 -6.92
C GLU A 80 14.57 -0.71 -6.36
N ALA A 81 14.84 0.47 -6.95
CA ALA A 81 15.92 1.34 -6.51
C ALA A 81 15.75 1.88 -5.06
N ILE A 82 14.51 2.14 -4.63
CA ILE A 82 14.23 2.54 -3.24
C ILE A 82 14.45 1.35 -2.30
N LEU A 83 13.93 0.17 -2.66
CA LEU A 83 14.00 -1.03 -1.81
C LEU A 83 15.44 -1.49 -1.59
N GLU A 84 16.32 -1.34 -2.58
CA GLU A 84 17.77 -1.61 -2.42
C GLU A 84 18.45 -0.73 -1.36
N GLN A 85 17.90 0.45 -1.08
CA GLN A 85 18.46 1.40 -0.12
C GLN A 85 17.87 1.25 1.29
N VAL A 86 16.72 0.56 1.41
CA VAL A 86 16.07 0.34 2.70
C VAL A 86 16.93 -0.58 3.55
N LYS A 87 17.34 -0.07 4.71
CA LYS A 87 18.05 -0.86 5.71
C LYS A 87 17.05 -1.52 6.65
N PHE A 88 16.93 -2.83 6.54
CA PHE A 88 16.31 -3.63 7.59
C PHE A 88 17.33 -3.75 8.72
N ILE A 89 16.98 -3.28 9.92
CA ILE A 89 17.80 -3.50 11.12
C ILE A 89 17.48 -4.92 11.60
N ASP A 90 18.48 -5.81 11.57
CA ASP A 90 18.41 -7.14 12.21
C ASP A 90 18.34 -7.03 13.74
#